data_AF-A0A969FJV7-F1
#
_entry.id   AF-A0A969FJV7-F1
#
_cell.length_a   1.000
_cell.length_b   1.000
_cell.length_c   1.000
_cell.angle_alpha   90.00
_cell.angle_beta   90.00
_cell.angle_gamma   90.00
#
_symmetry.space_group_name_H-M   'P 1'
#
loop_
_entity.id
_entity.type
_entity.pdbx_description
1 polymer ?
#
loop_
_entity_poly.entity_id
_entity_poly.type
_entity_poly.pdbx_seq_one_letter_code
_entity_poly.pdbx_strand_id
1 'polypeptide(L)'
;MDRLLATRTAIVTTLNEYAQLHRRDRVETVALCDPTTDNYLLLNIGWKHNQRIHDIVIHLRIINHQIQVEWNGTDTLIDDLIDRGIPATDFITSQLEPQLEPQPAERV
;
A
#
# COMPACT_ATOMS: atom_id res chain seq x y z
N MET A 1 -13.53 -15.13 -5.09
CA MET A 1 -13.39 -14.15 -6.20
C MET A 1 -13.89 -12.78 -5.75
N ASP A 2 -15.09 -12.70 -5.19
CA ASP A 2 -15.73 -11.43 -4.77
C ASP A 2 -14.96 -10.67 -3.68
N ARG A 3 -14.45 -11.37 -2.65
CA ARG A 3 -13.70 -10.72 -1.56
C ARG A 3 -12.43 -10.03 -2.04
N LEU A 4 -11.63 -10.70 -2.87
CA LEU A 4 -10.38 -10.12 -3.41
C LEU A 4 -10.68 -8.90 -4.28
N LEU A 5 -11.71 -8.97 -5.12
CA LEU A 5 -12.14 -7.84 -5.93
C LEU A 5 -12.58 -6.66 -5.03
N ALA A 6 -13.35 -6.93 -3.97
CA ALA A 6 -13.76 -5.92 -3.01
C ALA A 6 -12.57 -5.29 -2.28
N THR A 7 -11.60 -6.09 -1.83
CA THR A 7 -10.36 -5.61 -1.20
C THR A 7 -9.59 -4.68 -2.14
N ARG A 8 -9.35 -5.11 -3.39
CA ARG A 8 -8.67 -4.28 -4.40
C ARG A 8 -9.43 -2.98 -4.66
N THR A 9 -10.75 -3.05 -4.78
CA THR A 9 -11.61 -1.87 -5.01
C THR A 9 -11.52 -0.90 -3.84
N ALA A 10 -11.57 -1.39 -2.60
CA ALA A 10 -11.45 -0.57 -1.41
C ALA A 10 -10.09 0.14 -1.38
N ILE A 11 -8.98 -0.58 -1.57
CA ILE A 11 -7.62 -0.01 -1.61
C ILE A 11 -7.50 1.05 -2.68
N VAL A 12 -7.86 0.73 -3.93
CA VAL A 12 -7.76 1.65 -5.07
C VAL A 12 -8.60 2.91 -4.83
N THR A 13 -9.80 2.76 -4.26
CA THR A 13 -10.67 3.90 -3.98
C THR A 13 -10.05 4.80 -2.92
N THR A 14 -9.60 4.25 -1.79
CA THR A 14 -8.96 5.01 -0.71
C THR A 14 -7.72 5.77 -1.19
N LEU A 15 -6.83 5.10 -1.95
CA LEU A 15 -5.61 5.75 -2.45
C LEU A 15 -5.92 6.88 -3.43
N ASN A 16 -6.92 6.70 -4.30
CA ASN A 16 -7.33 7.76 -5.23
C ASN A 16 -7.97 8.95 -4.50
N GLU A 17 -8.74 8.71 -3.44
CA GLU A 17 -9.27 9.80 -2.61
C GLU A 17 -8.15 10.58 -1.91
N TYR A 18 -7.18 9.88 -1.31
CA TYR A 18 -6.01 10.52 -0.70
C TYR A 18 -5.20 11.35 -1.71
N ALA A 19 -5.02 10.83 -2.93
CA ALA A 19 -4.35 11.56 -4.02
C ALA A 19 -5.09 12.85 -4.42
N GLN A 20 -6.42 12.87 -4.32
CA GLN A 20 -7.24 14.05 -4.62
C GLN A 20 -7.22 15.09 -3.50
N LEU A 21 -7.16 14.67 -2.24
CA LEU A 21 -7.13 15.56 -1.08
C LEU A 21 -5.82 16.35 -0.96
N HIS A 22 -4.71 15.79 -1.44
CA HIS A 22 -3.38 16.35 -1.25
C HIS A 22 -2.79 16.91 -2.55
N ARG A 23 -3.28 18.10 -2.94
CA ARG A 23 -2.62 18.93 -3.95
C ARG A 23 -2.01 20.16 -3.30
N ARG A 24 -0.69 20.24 -3.31
CA ARG A 24 0.06 21.41 -2.83
C ARG A 24 0.81 22.03 -4.01
N ASP A 25 1.11 23.32 -3.92
CA ASP A 25 1.89 23.98 -4.97
C ASP A 25 3.21 23.24 -5.20
N ARG A 26 3.40 22.77 -6.44
CA ARG A 26 4.58 22.04 -6.94
C ARG A 26 4.83 20.66 -6.34
N VAL A 27 3.90 20.10 -5.56
CA VAL A 27 3.94 18.70 -5.10
C VAL A 27 2.60 18.03 -5.39
N GLU A 28 2.66 16.99 -6.21
CA GLU A 28 1.55 16.14 -6.58
C GLU A 28 1.58 14.85 -5.76
N THR A 29 0.43 14.41 -5.26
CA THR A 29 0.26 13.07 -4.71
C THR A 29 -0.43 12.21 -5.75
N VAL A 30 0.17 11.06 -6.09
CA VAL A 30 -0.29 10.15 -7.15
C VAL A 30 -0.52 8.76 -6.58
N ALA A 31 -1.66 8.17 -6.90
CA ALA A 31 -1.93 6.76 -6.65
C ALA A 31 -1.42 5.90 -7.82
N LEU A 32 -0.58 4.91 -7.51
CA LEU A 32 -0.07 3.93 -8.46
C LEU A 32 -0.61 2.55 -8.07
N CYS A 33 -1.58 2.05 -8.84
CA CYS A 33 -2.26 0.80 -8.55
C CYS A 33 -2.02 -0.21 -9.67
N ASP A 34 -1.31 -1.29 -9.38
CA ASP A 34 -1.09 -2.40 -10.31
C ASP A 34 -1.87 -3.64 -9.86
N PRO A 35 -3.05 -3.91 -10.44
CA PRO A 35 -3.85 -5.09 -10.10
C PRO A 35 -3.24 -6.40 -10.61
N THR A 36 -2.22 -6.35 -11.47
CA THR A 36 -1.55 -7.55 -12.02
C THR A 36 -0.58 -8.12 -11.00
N THR A 37 0.19 -7.24 -10.36
CA THR A 37 1.19 -7.62 -9.35
C THR A 37 0.70 -7.40 -7.91
N ASP A 38 -0.50 -6.84 -7.75
CA ASP A 38 -1.12 -6.49 -6.47
C ASP A 38 -0.26 -5.54 -5.62
N ASN A 39 0.35 -4.54 -6.26
CA ASN A 39 1.08 -3.46 -5.60
C ASN A 39 0.29 -2.15 -5.70
N TYR A 40 0.09 -1.49 -4.56
CA TYR A 40 -0.71 -0.28 -4.43
C TYR A 40 0.07 0.77 -3.64
N LEU A 41 0.48 1.85 -4.31
CA LEU A 41 1.32 2.89 -3.75
C LEU A 41 0.64 4.26 -3.79
N LEU A 42 0.94 5.08 -2.80
CA LEU A 42 0.70 6.53 -2.82
C LEU A 42 2.05 7.23 -2.78
N LEU A 43 2.34 8.04 -3.81
CA LEU A 43 3.63 8.67 -4.01
C LEU A 43 3.49 10.19 -4.03
N ASN A 44 4.37 10.89 -3.32
CA ASN A 44 4.54 12.33 -3.49
C ASN A 44 5.62 12.61 -4.54
N ILE A 45 5.30 13.44 -5.52
CA ILE A 45 6.17 13.80 -6.63
C ILE A 45 6.16 15.32 -6.77
N GLY A 46 7.33 15.95 -6.61
CA GLY A 46 7.41 17.37 -6.88
C GLY A 46 8.71 18.03 -6.44
N TRP A 47 8.61 19.30 -6.09
CA TRP A 47 9.70 20.13 -5.62
C TRP A 47 9.23 21.00 -4.45
N LYS A 48 10.04 21.08 -3.39
CA LYS A 48 9.82 21.98 -2.25
C LYS A 48 11.15 22.59 -1.84
N HIS A 49 11.24 23.92 -1.72
CA HIS A 49 12.47 24.64 -1.37
C HIS A 49 13.72 24.21 -2.18
N ASN A 50 13.57 24.04 -3.50
CA ASN A 50 14.63 23.58 -4.41
C ASN A 50 15.13 22.14 -4.15
N GLN A 51 14.41 21.37 -3.34
CA GLN A 51 14.66 19.95 -3.09
C GLN A 51 13.63 19.10 -3.85
N ARG A 52 14.11 18.02 -4.47
CA ARG A 52 13.28 17.03 -5.15
C ARG A 52 12.49 16.24 -4.10
N ILE A 53 11.17 16.16 -4.29
CA ILE A 53 10.26 15.30 -3.53
C ILE A 53 9.92 14.08 -4.39
N HIS A 54 10.21 12.90 -3.86
CA HIS A 54 9.97 11.60 -4.50
C HIS A 54 9.94 10.50 -3.43
N ASP A 55 8.89 10.49 -2.62
CA ASP A 55 8.74 9.65 -1.43
C ASP A 55 7.42 8.89 -1.44
N ILE A 56 7.47 7.65 -0.94
CA ILE A 56 6.32 6.78 -0.77
C ILE A 56 5.63 7.16 0.55
N VAL A 57 4.35 7.50 0.45
CA VAL A 57 3.49 7.79 1.61
C VAL A 57 2.84 6.51 2.10
N ILE A 58 2.38 5.67 1.18
CA ILE A 58 1.70 4.40 1.47
C ILE A 58 2.19 3.36 0.47
N HIS A 59 2.45 2.14 0.94
CA HIS A 59 2.68 0.97 0.10
C HIS A 59 2.00 -0.25 0.71
N LEU A 60 0.99 -0.75 -0.01
CA LEU A 60 0.25 -1.96 0.31
C LEU A 60 0.48 -3.01 -0.76
N ARG A 61 0.54 -4.27 -0.35
CA ARG A 61 0.58 -5.42 -1.25
C ARG A 61 -0.50 -6.42 -0.87
N ILE A 62 -1.06 -7.12 -1.85
CA ILE A 62 -1.92 -8.27 -1.56
C ILE A 62 -1.13 -9.54 -1.85
N ILE A 63 -0.87 -10.34 -0.82
CA ILE A 63 -0.18 -11.63 -0.92
C ILE A 63 -1.03 -12.68 -0.22
N ASN A 64 -1.33 -13.80 -0.89
CA ASN A 64 -2.15 -14.88 -0.34
C ASN A 64 -3.50 -14.39 0.25
N HIS A 65 -4.15 -13.43 -0.43
CA HIS A 65 -5.39 -12.78 0.01
C HIS A 65 -5.30 -11.93 1.29
N GLN A 66 -4.10 -11.63 1.76
CA GLN A 66 -3.84 -10.76 2.91
C GLN A 66 -3.18 -9.46 2.45
N ILE A 67 -3.45 -8.37 3.16
CA ILE A 67 -2.91 -7.05 2.88
C ILE A 67 -1.63 -6.88 3.69
N GLN A 68 -0.49 -6.94 3.02
CA GLN A 68 0.79 -6.61 3.62
C GLN A 68 0.99 -5.09 3.57
N VAL A 69 1.19 -4.50 4.74
CA VAL A 69 1.49 -3.08 4.90
C VAL A 69 3.01 -2.92 4.89
N GLU A 70 3.57 -2.59 3.72
CA GLU A 70 5.01 -2.39 3.54
C GLU A 70 5.47 -1.05 4.11
N TRP A 71 4.66 -0.01 3.87
CA TRP A 71 4.88 1.33 4.41
C TRP A 71 3.56 2.04 4.62
N ASN A 72 3.38 2.68 5.78
CA ASN A 72 2.22 3.53 6.06
C ASN A 72 2.69 4.78 6.80
N GLY A 73 2.71 5.91 6.09
CA GLY A 73 3.02 7.23 6.63
C GLY A 73 1.79 7.98 7.15
N THR A 74 0.66 7.30 7.37
CA THR A 74 -0.59 7.90 7.84
C THR A 74 -1.15 7.13 9.03
N ASP A 75 -1.83 7.84 9.94
CA ASP A 75 -2.46 7.20 11.11
C ASP A 75 -3.83 6.59 10.80
N THR A 76 -4.46 6.97 9.67
CA THR A 76 -5.88 6.66 9.37
C THR A 76 -6.09 5.58 8.32
N LEU A 77 -5.08 5.22 7.52
CA LEU A 77 -5.25 4.31 6.37
C LEU A 77 -5.93 2.98 6.72
N ILE A 78 -5.52 2.35 7.82
CA ILE A 78 -6.02 1.03 8.20
C ILE A 78 -7.47 1.13 8.64
N ASP A 79 -7.80 2.12 9.48
CA ASP A 79 -9.16 2.36 9.94
C ASP A 79 -10.09 2.69 8.76
N ASP A 80 -9.66 3.54 7.82
CA ASP A 80 -10.44 3.87 6.62
C ASP A 80 -10.73 2.65 5.73
N LEU A 81 -9.78 1.71 5.65
CA LEU A 81 -9.98 0.46 4.91
C LEU A 81 -10.87 -0.53 5.67
N ILE A 82 -10.83 -0.52 7.00
CA ILE A 82 -11.74 -1.30 7.85
C ILE A 82 -13.18 -0.80 7.70
N ASP A 83 -13.37 0.52 7.74
CA ASP A 83 -14.68 1.16 7.54
C ASP A 83 -15.27 0.87 6.14
N ARG A 84 -14.41 0.57 5.17
CA ARG A 84 -14.79 0.11 3.82
C ARG A 84 -15.06 -1.39 3.72
N GLY A 85 -15.06 -2.10 4.85
CA GLY A 85 -15.46 -3.50 4.96
C GLY A 85 -14.31 -4.50 4.85
N ILE A 86 -13.05 -4.07 4.91
CA ILE A 86 -11.92 -5.00 5.03
C ILE A 86 -11.76 -5.43 6.50
N PRO A 87 -11.82 -6.73 6.83
CA PRO A 87 -11.59 -7.16 8.20
C PRO A 87 -10.21 -6.76 8.72
N ALA A 88 -10.12 -6.30 9.97
CA ALA A 88 -8.84 -5.97 10.62
C ALA A 88 -7.86 -7.15 10.61
N THR A 89 -8.36 -8.39 10.60
CA THR A 89 -7.57 -9.62 10.53
C THR A 89 -6.86 -9.85 9.19
N ASP A 90 -7.21 -9.09 8.15
CA ASP A 90 -6.61 -9.24 6.82
C ASP A 90 -5.31 -8.45 6.67
N PHE A 91 -5.00 -7.56 7.61
CA PHE A 91 -3.79 -6.75 7.58
C PHE A 91 -2.63 -7.44 8.29
N ILE A 92 -1.48 -7.48 7.63
CA ILE A 92 -0.22 -7.99 8.18
C ILE A 92 0.83 -6.87 8.07
N THR A 93 1.47 -6.57 9.19
CA THR A 93 2.63 -5.66 9.21
C THR A 93 3.88 -6.40 8.76
N SER A 94 4.64 -5.82 7.82
CA SER A 94 5.87 -6.38 7.23
C SER A 94 7.02 -6.65 8.22
N GLN A 95 6.87 -6.30 9.51
CA GLN A 95 7.87 -6.57 10.56
C GLN A 95 7.93 -8.03 11.03
N LEU A 96 7.01 -8.90 10.60
CA LEU A 96 7.30 -10.34 10.62
C LEU A 96 8.12 -10.65 9.37
N GLU A 97 9.45 -10.72 9.51
CA GLU A 97 10.23 -11.60 8.63
C GLU A 97 9.49 -12.94 8.56
N PRO A 98 9.14 -13.44 7.37
CA PRO A 98 8.86 -14.86 7.27
C PRO A 98 10.12 -15.51 7.80
N GLN A 99 10.01 -16.32 8.85
CA GLN A 99 11.09 -17.20 9.25
C GLN A 99 11.55 -17.87 7.96
N LEU A 100 12.72 -17.48 7.45
CA LEU A 100 13.33 -18.10 6.30
C LEU A 100 13.54 -19.54 6.73
N GLU A 101 12.60 -20.43 6.39
CA GLU A 101 12.91 -21.84 6.41
C GLU A 101 14.18 -21.98 5.57
N PRO A 102 15.30 -22.48 6.12
CA PRO A 102 16.50 -22.63 5.35
C PRO A 102 16.14 -23.51 4.16
N GLN A 103 16.31 -22.99 2.94
CA GLN A 103 16.16 -23.82 1.76
C GLN A 103 17.06 -25.04 1.96
N PRO A 104 16.54 -26.28 1.81
CA PRO A 104 17.38 -27.45 1.95
C PRO A 104 18.51 -27.29 0.93
N ALA A 105 19.74 -27.20 1.45
CA ALA A 105 20.93 -27.00 0.66
C ALA A 105 20.87 -27.89 -0.57
N GLU A 106 20.91 -27.30 -1.77
CA GLU A 106 21.09 -28.04 -3.01
C GLU A 106 22.33 -28.91 -2.82
N ARG A 107 22.11 -30.22 -2.65
CA ARG A 107 23.17 -31.21 -2.61
C ARG A 107 23.73 -31.29 -4.02
N VAL A 108 24.85 -30.62 -4.24
CA VAL A 108 25.77 -30.92 -5.36
C VAL A 108 26.55 -32.19 -5.02
#